data_AF-A0A4V3ASV5-F1
#
_entry.id   AF-A0A4V3ASV5-F1
#
_cell.length_a   1.000
_cell.length_b   1.000
_cell.length_c   1.000
_cell.angle_alpha   90.00
_cell.angle_beta   90.00
_cell.angle_gamma   90.00
#
_symmetry.space_group_name_H-M   'P 1'
#
loop_
_entity.id
_entity.type
_entity.pdbx_description
1 polymer ?
#
loop_
_entity_poly.entity_id
_entity_poly.type
_entity_poly.pdbx_seq_one_letter_code
_entity_poly.pdbx_strand_id
1 'polypeptide(L)'
;QAAPLQGWELPEAFKTLRRLLEARQGKAGKREYVQVLRLLERFEIDVLHLAVKDALRMGAVSFDAIKHLILCRVEQRPPRLDLDVYPFLPRTNITTTSAASYMSLLAGGGA
;
A
#
# COMPACT_ATOMS: atom_id res chain seq x y z
N GLN A 1 -20.67 -12.04 19.93
CA GLN A 1 -21.49 -10.88 19.52
C GLN A 1 -20.67 -9.62 19.73
N ALA A 2 -20.59 -8.79 18.68
CA ALA A 2 -20.12 -7.40 18.62
C ALA A 2 -19.83 -7.15 17.14
N ALA A 3 -20.81 -6.65 16.39
CA ALA A 3 -20.60 -6.18 15.03
C ALA A 3 -20.80 -4.66 15.04
N PRO A 4 -19.85 -3.89 15.60
CA PRO A 4 -19.98 -2.44 15.79
C PRO A 4 -20.15 -1.64 14.48
N LEU A 5 -20.01 -2.30 13.32
CA LEU A 5 -20.05 -1.70 11.99
C LEU A 5 -21.13 -2.32 11.09
N GLN A 6 -22.02 -3.13 11.67
CA GLN A 6 -23.13 -3.72 10.93
C GLN A 6 -24.14 -2.62 10.58
N GLY A 7 -24.33 -2.35 9.29
CA GLY A 7 -25.20 -1.27 8.78
C GLY A 7 -24.49 0.02 8.38
N TRP A 8 -23.15 0.07 8.45
CA TRP A 8 -22.40 1.21 7.90
C TRP A 8 -22.31 1.08 6.37
N GLU A 9 -22.70 2.15 5.67
CA GLU A 9 -22.49 2.31 4.22
C GLU A 9 -21.00 2.60 3.97
N LEU A 10 -20.18 1.55 4.01
CA LEU A 10 -18.75 1.66 3.73
C LEU A 10 -18.50 1.80 2.22
N PRO A 11 -17.55 2.66 1.80
CA PRO A 11 -17.14 2.75 0.40
C PRO A 11 -16.73 1.39 -0.18
N GLU A 12 -17.00 1.18 -1.48
CA GLU A 12 -16.76 -0.09 -2.18
C GLU A 12 -15.33 -0.63 -2.01
N ALA A 13 -14.33 0.26 -1.87
CA ALA A 13 -12.94 -0.12 -1.64
C ALA A 13 -12.76 -1.03 -0.41
N PHE A 14 -13.57 -0.87 0.64
CA PHE A 14 -13.53 -1.73 1.83
C PHE A 14 -14.04 -3.14 1.55
N LYS A 15 -15.06 -3.28 0.70
CA LYS A 15 -15.56 -4.59 0.26
C LYS A 15 -14.51 -5.32 -0.56
N THR A 16 -13.83 -4.62 -1.47
CA THR A 16 -12.70 -5.17 -2.24
C THR A 16 -11.56 -5.61 -1.32
N LEU A 17 -11.16 -4.76 -0.38
CA LEU A 17 -10.12 -5.07 0.61
C LEU A 17 -10.46 -6.34 1.41
N ARG A 18 -11.69 -6.43 1.93
CA ARG A 18 -12.16 -7.60 2.67
C ARG A 18 -12.04 -8.87 1.84
N ARG A 19 -12.52 -8.85 0.60
CA ARG A 19 -12.46 -10.02 -0.30
C ARG A 19 -11.01 -10.46 -0.51
N LEU A 20 -10.08 -9.53 -0.73
CA LEU A 20 -8.67 -9.86 -0.97
C LEU A 20 -7.97 -10.43 0.26
N LEU A 21 -8.19 -9.84 1.44
CA LEU A 21 -7.64 -10.35 2.71
C LEU A 21 -8.17 -11.74 3.04
N GLU A 22 -9.49 -11.95 2.92
CA GLU A 22 -10.12 -13.24 3.18
C GLU A 22 -9.65 -14.31 2.17
N ALA A 23 -9.50 -13.96 0.90
CA ALA A 23 -9.00 -14.88 -0.12
C ALA A 23 -7.54 -15.30 0.11
N ARG A 24 -6.68 -14.39 0.60
CA ARG A 24 -5.27 -14.69 0.86
C ARG A 24 -5.03 -15.43 2.18
N GLN A 25 -5.78 -15.11 3.22
CA GLN A 25 -5.44 -15.48 4.61
C GLN A 25 -6.61 -16.07 5.42
N GLY A 26 -7.78 -16.29 4.80
CA GLY A 26 -8.95 -16.90 5.44
C GLY A 26 -9.35 -16.22 6.76
N LYS A 27 -9.29 -16.96 7.87
CA LYS A 27 -9.62 -16.44 9.21
C LYS A 27 -8.68 -15.32 9.67
N ALA A 28 -7.38 -15.38 9.33
CA ALA A 28 -6.45 -14.32 9.67
C ALA A 28 -6.78 -13.04 8.89
N GLY A 29 -7.13 -13.15 7.61
CA GLY A 29 -7.57 -12.03 6.78
C GLY A 29 -8.83 -11.34 7.32
N LYS A 30 -9.78 -12.10 7.89
CA LYS A 30 -10.94 -11.52 8.60
C LYS A 30 -10.53 -10.68 9.80
N ARG A 31 -9.56 -11.15 10.60
CA ARG A 31 -9.06 -10.41 11.77
C ARG A 31 -8.33 -9.15 11.35
N GLU A 32 -7.53 -9.23 10.29
CA GLU A 32 -6.81 -8.09 9.72
C GLU A 32 -7.77 -7.03 9.16
N TYR A 33 -8.83 -7.46 8.48
CA TYR A 33 -9.89 -6.54 8.05
C TYR A 33 -10.57 -5.84 9.23
N VAL A 34 -10.84 -6.55 10.32
CA VAL A 34 -11.36 -5.93 11.56
C VAL A 34 -10.35 -4.94 12.16
N GLN A 35 -9.04 -5.22 12.11
CA GLN A 35 -8.01 -4.28 12.55
C GLN A 35 -8.00 -3.01 11.69
N VAL A 36 -8.17 -3.12 10.37
CA VAL A 36 -8.30 -1.97 9.47
C VAL A 36 -9.53 -1.14 9.83
N LEU A 37 -10.67 -1.78 10.07
CA LEU A 37 -11.88 -1.08 10.47
C LEU A 37 -11.73 -0.35 11.81
N ARG A 38 -10.99 -0.91 12.77
CA ARG A 38 -10.69 -0.25 14.06
C ARG A 38 -9.85 1.02 13.91
N LEU A 39 -9.23 1.27 12.76
CA LEU A 39 -8.57 2.56 12.50
C LEU A 39 -9.56 3.72 12.48
N LEU A 40 -10.84 3.47 12.20
CA LEU A 40 -11.92 4.46 12.30
C LEU A 40 -12.13 4.98 13.73
N GLU A 41 -11.63 4.28 14.76
CA GLU A 41 -11.67 4.77 16.15
C GLU A 41 -10.75 5.99 16.36
N ARG A 42 -9.79 6.24 15.45
CA ARG A 42 -8.77 7.29 15.58
C ARG A 42 -8.60 8.18 14.35
N PHE A 43 -9.12 7.76 13.20
CA PHE A 43 -8.93 8.44 11.93
C PHE A 43 -10.25 8.60 11.20
N GLU A 44 -10.41 9.74 10.52
CA GLU A 44 -11.56 10.04 9.68
C GLU A 44 -11.72 9.00 8.55
N ILE A 45 -12.97 8.68 8.22
CA ILE A 45 -13.30 7.69 7.19
C ILE A 45 -12.71 8.06 5.83
N ASP A 46 -12.65 9.35 5.50
CA ASP A 46 -12.09 9.83 4.23
C ASP A 46 -10.58 9.56 4.13
N VAL A 47 -9.85 9.74 5.25
CA VAL A 47 -8.41 9.47 5.31
C VAL A 47 -8.15 7.97 5.17
N LEU A 48 -8.91 7.13 5.88
CA LEU A 48 -8.80 5.68 5.76
C LEU A 48 -9.21 5.20 4.36
N HIS A 49 -10.27 5.73 3.79
CA HIS A 49 -10.74 5.36 2.44
C HIS A 49 -9.66 5.64 1.38
N LEU A 50 -9.01 6.80 1.44
CA LEU A 50 -7.91 7.12 0.53
C LEU A 50 -6.73 6.17 0.70
N ALA A 51 -6.34 5.87 1.94
CA ALA A 51 -5.27 4.91 2.22
C ALA A 51 -5.60 3.49 1.72
N VAL A 52 -6.86 3.05 1.86
CA VAL A 52 -7.32 1.76 1.32
C VAL A 52 -7.25 1.76 -0.21
N LYS A 53 -7.67 2.83 -0.88
CA LYS A 53 -7.54 2.95 -2.34
C LYS A 53 -6.08 2.89 -2.80
N ASP A 54 -5.19 3.56 -2.08
CA ASP A 54 -3.75 3.55 -2.39
C ASP A 54 -3.15 2.15 -2.19
N ALA A 55 -3.47 1.48 -1.07
CA ALA A 55 -3.03 0.11 -0.82
C ALA A 55 -3.50 -0.87 -1.91
N LEU A 56 -4.75 -0.74 -2.35
CA LEU A 56 -5.31 -1.54 -3.46
C LEU A 56 -4.57 -1.25 -4.77
N ARG A 57 -4.33 0.02 -5.09
CA ARG A 57 -3.61 0.44 -6.30
C ARG A 57 -2.17 -0.08 -6.33
N MET A 58 -1.48 -0.09 -5.19
CA MET A 58 -0.10 -0.58 -5.08
C MET A 58 0.01 -2.11 -4.91
N GLY A 59 -1.12 -2.81 -4.68
CA GLY A 59 -1.11 -4.23 -4.34
C GLY A 59 -0.60 -4.56 -2.93
N ALA A 60 -0.32 -3.53 -2.10
CA ALA A 60 0.17 -3.63 -0.73
C ALA A 60 -1.00 -3.82 0.26
N VAL A 61 -1.69 -4.96 0.13
CA VAL A 61 -2.93 -5.25 0.87
C VAL A 61 -2.62 -5.90 2.22
N SER A 62 -2.33 -5.07 3.22
CA SER A 62 -2.16 -5.46 4.64
C SER A 62 -2.53 -4.32 5.60
N PHE A 63 -2.79 -4.65 6.86
CA PHE A 63 -3.08 -3.69 7.91
C PHE A 63 -1.93 -2.70 8.10
N ASP A 64 -0.70 -3.19 8.18
CA ASP A 64 0.47 -2.33 8.40
C ASP A 64 0.70 -1.37 7.24
N ALA A 65 0.48 -1.81 5.99
CA ALA A 65 0.57 -0.93 4.82
C ALA A 65 -0.48 0.18 4.87
N ILE A 66 -1.74 -0.16 5.17
CA ILE A 66 -2.84 0.82 5.26
C ILE A 66 -2.59 1.81 6.40
N LYS A 67 -2.18 1.32 7.58
CA LYS A 67 -1.82 2.16 8.73
C LYS A 67 -0.67 3.11 8.38
N HIS A 68 0.35 2.63 7.69
CA HIS A 68 1.47 3.47 7.27
C HIS A 68 1.04 4.56 6.29
N LEU A 69 0.17 4.23 5.32
CA LEU A 69 -0.36 5.21 4.37
C LEU A 69 -1.21 6.30 5.05
N ILE A 70 -2.00 5.93 6.05
CA ILE A 70 -2.72 6.90 6.88
C ILE A 70 -1.74 7.84 7.58
N LEU A 71 -0.72 7.30 8.26
CA LEU A 71 0.27 8.10 8.99
C LEU A 71 1.01 9.05 8.05
N CYS A 72 1.46 8.59 6.89
CA CYS A 72 2.09 9.45 5.88
C CYS A 72 1.19 10.62 5.47
N ARG A 73 -0.12 10.38 5.34
CA ARG A 73 -1.09 11.40 4.95
C ARG A 73 -1.36 12.41 6.05
N VAL A 74 -1.52 11.95 7.29
CA VAL A 74 -1.79 12.81 8.45
C VAL A 74 -0.55 13.65 8.80
N GLU A 75 0.63 13.04 8.80
CA GLU A 75 1.88 13.73 9.12
C GLU A 75 2.40 14.60 7.97
N GLN A 76 1.76 14.55 6.78
CA GLN A 76 2.19 15.24 5.55
C GLN A 76 3.68 15.01 5.25
N ARG A 77 4.18 13.80 5.55
CA ARG A 77 5.62 13.53 5.42
C ARG A 77 6.04 13.67 3.97
N PRO A 78 6.93 14.62 3.63
CA PRO A 78 7.47 14.69 2.28
C PRO A 78 8.24 13.40 1.98
N PRO A 79 8.24 12.94 0.71
CA PRO A 79 9.10 11.85 0.31
C PRO A 79 10.54 12.19 0.70
N ARG A 80 11.17 11.31 1.49
CA ARG A 80 12.51 11.57 2.04
C ARG A 80 13.61 11.57 0.98
N LEU A 81 13.30 11.07 -0.21
CA LEU A 81 14.25 11.00 -1.32
C LEU A 81 14.00 12.16 -2.25
N ASP A 82 14.73 13.25 -2.02
CA ASP A 82 14.89 14.34 -2.97
C ASP A 82 16.23 14.17 -3.68
N LEU A 83 16.20 13.73 -4.94
CA LEU A 83 17.40 13.50 -5.74
C LEU A 83 18.06 14.82 -6.18
N ASP A 84 17.34 15.94 -6.14
CA ASP A 84 17.85 17.26 -6.56
C ASP A 84 18.73 17.92 -5.48
N VAL A 85 18.67 17.43 -4.24
CA VAL A 85 19.43 17.99 -3.10
C VAL A 85 20.80 17.31 -2.91
N TYR A 86 21.12 16.27 -3.68
CA TYR A 86 22.41 15.58 -3.59
C TYR A 86 23.46 16.18 -4.55
N PRO A 87 24.45 16.95 -4.07
CA PRO A 87 25.39 17.70 -4.93
C PRO A 87 26.30 16.79 -5.78
N PHE A 88 26.48 15.56 -5.33
CA PHE A 88 27.36 14.58 -5.96
C PHE A 88 26.58 13.50 -6.72
N LEU A 89 25.24 13.55 -6.71
CA LEU A 89 24.45 12.59 -7.45
C LEU A 89 24.47 12.99 -8.93
N PRO A 90 25.05 12.18 -9.84
CA PRO A 90 25.01 12.48 -11.25
C PRO A 90 23.55 12.49 -11.70
N ARG A 91 23.15 13.48 -12.49
CA ARG A 91 21.83 13.48 -13.15
C ARG A 91 21.76 12.30 -14.10
N THR A 92 21.23 11.18 -13.63
CA THR A 92 21.10 9.96 -14.42
C THR A 92 19.84 10.03 -15.26
N ASN A 93 20.00 10.05 -16.58
CA ASN A 93 18.88 9.87 -17.50
C ASN A 93 18.56 8.36 -17.54
N ILE A 94 17.73 7.89 -16.62
CA ILE A 94 17.38 6.48 -16.52
C ILE A 94 16.40 6.15 -17.64
N THR A 95 16.80 5.27 -18.56
CA THR A 95 15.91 4.73 -19.58
C THR A 95 14.88 3.81 -18.93
N THR A 96 13.66 3.78 -19.49
CA THR A 96 12.61 2.85 -19.05
C THR A 96 13.15 1.42 -19.08
N THR A 97 12.95 0.68 -17.98
CA THR A 97 13.44 -0.69 -17.85
C THR A 97 12.93 -1.55 -19.01
N SER A 98 13.88 -2.09 -19.80
CA SER A 98 13.62 -3.09 -20.82
C SER A 98 14.00 -4.47 -20.29
N ALA A 99 13.05 -5.41 -20.26
CA ALA A 99 13.32 -6.79 -19.85
C ALA A 99 14.40 -7.45 -20.73
N ALA A 100 14.44 -7.12 -22.03
CA ALA A 100 15.45 -7.65 -22.96
C ALA A 100 16.88 -7.23 -22.59
N SER A 101 17.08 -6.00 -22.08
CA SER A 101 18.38 -5.54 -21.59
C SER A 101 18.85 -6.28 -20.34
N TYR A 102 17.93 -6.86 -19.56
CA TYR A 102 18.29 -7.70 -18.42
C TYR A 102 18.65 -9.13 -18.86
N MET A 103 18.03 -9.63 -19.94
CA MET A 103 18.34 -10.95 -20.48
C MET A 103 19.80 -11.07 -20.96
N SER A 104 20.44 -9.98 -21.38
CA SER A 104 21.87 -10.00 -21.73
C SER A 104 22.77 -10.29 -20.53
N LEU A 105 22.33 -10.00 -19.29
CA LEU A 105 23.08 -10.34 -18.08
C LEU A 105 23.06 -11.86 -17.81
N LEU A 106 22.02 -12.57 -18.25
CA LEU A 106 21.97 -14.03 -18.18
C LEU A 106 22.90 -14.71 -19.18
N ALA A 107 23.29 -14.00 -20.25
CA ALA A 107 24.22 -14.51 -21.27
C ALA A 107 25.70 -14.39 -20.87
N GLY A 108 26.02 -13.66 -19.79
CA GLY A 108 27.40 -13.38 -19.34
C GLY A 108 27.92 -14.26 -18.21
N GLY A 109 27.21 -15.32 -17.82
CA GLY A 109 27.60 -16.24 -16.73
C GLY A 109 28.61 -17.33 -17.14
N GLY A 110 29.60 -17.00 -17.97
CA GLY A 110 30.60 -17.97 -18.41
C GLY A 110 31.81 -17.33 -19.09
N ALA A 111 32.79 -16.92 -18.27
CA ALA A 111 34.21 -16.87 -18.59
C ALA A 111 35.00 -16.93 -17.28
#